data_AF-A0A8R7V8Z3-F1
#
_entry.id   AF-A0A8R7V8Z3-F1
#
_cell.length_a   1.000
_cell.length_b   1.000
_cell.length_c   1.000
_cell.angle_alpha   90.00
_cell.angle_beta   90.00
_cell.angle_gamma   90.00
#
_symmetry.space_group_name_H-M   'P 1'
#
loop_
_entity.id
_entity.type
_entity.pdbx_description
1 polymer ?
#
loop_
_entity_poly.entity_id
_entity_poly.type
_entity_poly.pdbx_seq_one_letter_code
_entity_poly.pdbx_strand_id
1 'polypeptide(L)'
;YGWAASCGPAGPRGQASCGRCIRVTNTGTGAQITARIVDQCANGGLDLDWDTVFVKIDTDGMGYQRGHLIVNYEFIDCRDN
;
A
#
# COMPACT_ATOMS: atom_id res chain seq x y z
N TYR A 1 -8.75 2.10 -8.14
CA TYR A 1 -7.63 1.72 -7.25
C TYR A 1 -8.16 1.47 -5.86
N GLY A 2 -7.64 0.45 -5.16
CA GLY A 2 -7.88 0.33 -3.72
C GLY A 2 -7.23 1.48 -2.96
N TRP A 3 -7.59 1.66 -1.70
CA TRP A 3 -7.12 2.78 -0.88
C TRP A 3 -5.95 2.37 0.02
N ALA A 4 -5.08 3.35 0.28
CA ALA A 4 -4.02 3.22 1.25
C ALA A 4 -3.84 4.52 2.05
N ALA A 5 -3.42 4.41 3.30
CA ALA A 5 -2.79 5.50 4.02
C ALA A 5 -1.27 5.34 3.94
N SER A 6 -0.54 6.44 3.81
CA SER A 6 0.93 6.39 3.73
C SER A 6 1.60 7.26 4.79
N CYS A 7 2.58 6.69 5.46
CA CYS A 7 3.44 7.37 6.43
C CYS A 7 4.85 6.76 6.47
N GLY A 8 5.21 6.07 5.38
CA GLY A 8 6.48 5.37 5.24
C GLY A 8 7.71 6.30 5.25
N PRO A 9 8.90 5.72 5.45
CA PRO A 9 10.16 6.46 5.54
C PRO A 9 10.52 7.22 4.25
N ALA A 10 10.06 6.74 3.08
CA ALA A 10 10.44 7.25 1.77
C ALA A 10 9.26 7.88 1.01
N GLY A 11 9.55 8.98 0.32
CA GLY A 11 8.60 9.73 -0.52
C GLY A 11 7.93 10.91 0.20
N PRO A 12 7.02 11.62 -0.50
CA PRO A 12 6.23 12.68 0.12
C PRO A 12 5.37 12.10 1.26
N ARG A 13 4.97 12.96 2.20
CA ARG A 13 4.10 12.60 3.31
C ARG A 13 2.95 13.60 3.45
N GLY A 14 1.89 13.15 4.10
CA GLY A 14 0.70 13.95 4.37
C GLY A 14 0.07 14.48 3.08
N GLN A 15 -0.28 15.76 3.08
CA GLN A 15 -0.99 16.40 1.98
C GLN A 15 -0.30 16.22 0.63
N ALA A 16 1.03 16.16 0.58
CA ALA A 16 1.79 16.01 -0.66
C ALA A 16 1.70 14.59 -1.28
N SER A 17 1.21 13.60 -0.53
CA SER A 17 1.00 12.23 -1.02
C SER A 17 -0.45 11.91 -1.35
N CYS A 18 -1.39 12.71 -0.82
CA CYS A 18 -2.81 12.51 -1.09
C CYS A 18 -3.09 12.58 -2.60
N GLY A 19 -3.86 11.62 -3.10
CA GLY A 19 -4.22 11.49 -4.51
C GLY A 19 -3.18 10.78 -5.39
N ARG A 20 -1.93 10.58 -4.92
CA ARG A 20 -0.90 9.85 -5.65
C ARG A 20 -1.12 8.34 -5.56
N CYS A 21 -0.53 7.60 -6.49
CA CYS A 21 -0.61 6.15 -6.52
C CYS A 21 0.73 5.50 -6.17
N ILE A 22 0.64 4.36 -5.51
CA ILE A 22 1.76 3.50 -5.19
C ILE A 22 1.52 2.11 -5.74
N ARG A 23 2.56 1.51 -6.32
CA ARG A 23 2.59 0.07 -6.57
C ARG A 23 3.16 -0.58 -5.32
N VAL A 24 2.37 -1.45 -4.70
CA VAL A 24 2.73 -2.21 -3.50
C VAL A 24 3.02 -3.64 -3.91
N THR A 25 4.13 -4.19 -3.44
CA THR A 25 4.60 -5.54 -3.75
C THR A 25 4.84 -6.31 -2.46
N ASN A 26 4.12 -7.41 -2.26
CA ASN A 26 4.38 -8.36 -1.16
C ASN A 26 5.75 -9.03 -1.38
N THR A 27 6.66 -8.89 -0.42
CA THR A 27 8.03 -9.43 -0.56
C THR A 27 8.09 -10.95 -0.39
N GLY A 28 7.08 -11.56 0.26
CA GLY A 28 7.02 -13.00 0.47
C GLY A 28 6.52 -13.75 -0.77
N THR A 29 5.50 -13.23 -1.44
CA THR A 29 4.83 -13.93 -2.56
C THR A 29 5.11 -13.30 -3.92
N GLY A 30 5.61 -12.05 -3.95
CA GLY A 30 5.79 -11.27 -5.17
C GLY A 30 4.49 -10.69 -5.74
N ALA A 31 3.35 -10.90 -5.09
CA ALA A 31 2.06 -10.34 -5.51
C ALA A 31 2.10 -8.81 -5.46
N GLN A 32 1.50 -8.15 -6.46
CA GLN A 32 1.56 -6.69 -6.61
C GLN A 32 0.18 -6.11 -6.88
N ILE A 33 -0.04 -4.89 -6.38
CA ILE A 33 -1.26 -4.12 -6.67
C ILE A 33 -0.98 -2.62 -6.62
N THR A 34 -1.75 -1.85 -7.38
CA THR A 34 -1.73 -0.39 -7.31
C THR A 34 -2.81 0.11 -6.35
N ALA A 35 -2.41 0.94 -5.39
CA ALA A 35 -3.29 1.63 -4.46
C ALA A 35 -3.16 3.15 -4.59
N ARG A 36 -4.24 3.88 -4.30
CA ARG A 36 -4.23 5.34 -4.20
C ARG A 36 -4.09 5.75 -2.73
N ILE A 37 -3.21 6.69 -2.47
CA ILE A 37 -3.04 7.27 -1.14
C ILE A 37 -4.17 8.27 -0.90
N VAL A 38 -5.01 7.99 0.09
CA VAL A 38 -6.16 8.84 0.46
C VAL A 38 -6.02 9.42 1.87
N ASP A 39 -5.08 8.90 2.67
CA ASP A 39 -4.89 9.31 4.05
C ASP A 39 -3.40 9.22 4.49
N GLN A 40 -3.09 9.75 5.67
CA GLN A 40 -1.80 9.65 6.33
C GLN A 40 -1.92 8.82 7.61
N CYS A 41 -1.16 7.72 7.69
CA CYS A 41 -1.03 6.92 8.91
C CYS A 41 0.02 7.50 9.88
N ALA A 42 0.21 6.88 11.05
CA ALA A 42 1.23 7.26 12.03
C ALA A 42 2.13 6.09 12.49
N ASN A 43 2.02 4.92 11.86
CA ASN A 43 2.73 3.68 12.24
C ASN A 43 4.06 3.46 11.48
N GLY A 44 4.46 4.40 10.61
CA GLY A 44 5.74 4.35 9.90
C GLY A 44 5.76 3.49 8.63
N GLY A 45 4.60 3.12 8.08
CA GLY A 45 4.49 2.25 6.90
C GLY A 45 3.36 2.64 5.97
N LEU A 46 2.53 1.65 5.63
CA LEU A 46 1.33 1.78 4.81
C LEU A 46 0.19 1.06 5.52
N ASP A 47 -0.96 1.71 5.64
CA ASP A 47 -2.20 1.03 5.99
C ASP A 47 -2.97 0.78 4.70
N LEU A 48 -3.16 -0.50 4.37
CA LEU A 48 -3.79 -0.93 3.13
C LEU A 48 -5.25 -1.26 3.42
N ASP A 49 -6.16 -0.80 2.57
CA ASP A 49 -7.56 -1.21 2.65
C ASP A 49 -7.68 -2.74 2.57
N TRP A 50 -8.47 -3.32 3.48
CA TRP A 50 -8.53 -4.76 3.69
C TRP A 50 -9.03 -5.50 2.43
N ASP A 51 -10.20 -5.10 1.91
CA ASP A 51 -10.91 -5.81 0.85
C ASP A 51 -10.29 -5.56 -0.54
N THR A 52 -9.79 -4.36 -0.78
CA THR A 52 -9.37 -3.93 -2.13
C THR A 52 -7.86 -4.02 -2.35
N VAL A 53 -7.06 -4.07 -1.29
CA VAL A 53 -5.59 -4.08 -1.38
C VAL A 53 -4.97 -5.25 -0.61
N PHE A 54 -5.15 -5.29 0.72
CA PHE A 54 -4.43 -6.22 1.60
C PHE A 54 -4.67 -7.68 1.22
N VAL A 55 -5.94 -8.11 1.18
CA VAL A 55 -6.31 -9.50 0.84
C VAL A 55 -5.89 -9.89 -0.58
N LYS A 56 -5.76 -8.92 -1.49
CA LYS A 56 -5.36 -9.18 -2.88
C LYS A 56 -3.87 -9.53 -3.02
N ILE A 57 -3.02 -9.03 -2.12
CA ILE A 57 -1.58 -9.32 -2.13
C ILE A 57 -1.16 -10.31 -1.05
N ASP A 58 -2.02 -10.62 -0.06
CA ASP A 58 -1.83 -11.69 0.92
C ASP A 58 -2.20 -13.08 0.33
N THR A 59 -1.53 -13.48 -0.74
CA THR A 59 -1.90 -14.67 -1.53
C THR A 59 -1.62 -16.00 -0.83
N ASP A 60 -0.84 -16.01 0.24
CA ASP A 60 -0.53 -17.18 1.07
C ASP A 60 -1.21 -17.13 2.45
N GLY A 61 -1.94 -16.06 2.76
CA GLY A 61 -2.64 -15.84 4.04
C GLY A 61 -1.72 -15.57 5.23
N MET A 62 -0.41 -15.47 5.03
CA MET A 62 0.56 -15.27 6.11
C MET A 62 0.49 -13.84 6.66
N GLY A 63 0.08 -12.87 5.85
CA GLY A 63 -0.12 -11.48 6.25
C GLY A 63 -1.20 -11.36 7.32
N TYR A 64 -2.36 -11.97 7.07
CA TYR A 64 -3.45 -12.03 8.05
C TYR A 64 -3.02 -12.73 9.34
N GLN A 65 -2.35 -13.88 9.24
CA GLN A 65 -1.87 -14.62 10.41
C GLN A 65 -0.87 -13.84 11.26
N ARG A 66 -0.02 -13.02 10.62
CA ARG A 66 1.00 -12.19 11.29
C ARG A 66 0.48 -10.80 11.68
N GLY A 67 -0.73 -10.44 11.26
CA GLY A 67 -1.32 -9.12 11.42
C GLY A 67 -0.68 -8.01 10.58
N HIS A 68 0.28 -8.33 9.70
CA HIS A 68 0.91 -7.37 8.79
C HIS A 68 1.62 -8.08 7.63
N LEU A 69 1.88 -7.32 6.56
CA LEU A 69 2.72 -7.74 5.43
C LEU A 69 4.02 -6.94 5.40
N ILE A 70 5.10 -7.60 4.97
CA ILE A 70 6.31 -6.91 4.56
C ILE A 70 6.18 -6.61 3.06
N VAL A 71 6.27 -5.34 2.70
CA VAL A 71 6.02 -4.88 1.34
C VAL A 71 7.10 -3.92 0.88
N ASN A 72 7.38 -3.94 -0.41
CA ASN A 72 8.04 -2.84 -1.10
C ASN A 72 6.96 -1.94 -1.72
N TYR A 73 7.22 -0.63 -1.77
CA TYR A 73 6.34 0.30 -2.45
C TYR A 73 7.12 1.31 -3.29
N GLU A 74 6.52 1.74 -4.38
CA GLU A 74 7.05 2.78 -5.26
C GLU A 74 5.93 3.73 -5.68
N PHE A 75 6.23 5.02 -5.76
CA PHE A 75 5.31 5.99 -6.31
C PHE A 75 5.25 5.84 -7.83
N ILE A 76 4.03 5.73 -8.36
CA ILE A 76 3.78 5.60 -9.79
C ILE A 76 2.74 6.64 -10.22
N ASP A 77 2.66 6.87 -11.53
CA ASP A 77 1.52 7.56 -12.10
C ASP A 77 0.25 6.73 -11.88
N CYS A 78 -0.83 7.39 -11.44
CA CYS A 78 -2.12 6.76 -11.25
C CYS A 78 -2.71 6.24 -12.57
N ARG A 79 -2.28 6.73 -13.74
CA ARG A 79 -2.84 6.32 -15.04
C ARG A 79 -4.37 6.44 -15.10
N ASP A 80 -4.91 7.43 -14.41
CA ASP A 80 -6.31 7.82 -14.53
C ASP A 80 -6.51 8.44 -15.92
N ASN A 81 -6.88 7.63 -16.91
CA ASN A 81 -7.33 8.08 -18.22
C ASN A 81 -8.82 8.45 -18.18
#